data_AF-A0A2A2LJJ3-F1
#
_entry.id   AF-A0A2A2LJJ3-F1
#
_cell.length_a   1.000
_cell.length_b   1.000
_cell.length_c   1.000
_cell.angle_alpha   90.00
_cell.angle_beta   90.00
_cell.angle_gamma   90.00
#
_symmetry.space_group_name_H-M   'P 1'
#
loop_
_entity.id
_entity.type
_entity.pdbx_description
1 polymer ?
#
loop_
_entity_poly.entity_id
_entity_poly.type
_entity_poly.pdbx_seq_one_letter_code
_entity_poly.pdbx_strand_id
1 'polypeptide(L)'
;MYPPYKFGTNADHAKNTLTNCAYRKKYTGEDKKDKKRGIHVLMNIMSQQAQRQASGNTSHLAHNERLEYLGDAVVEMIASSHLYFMLPHHNEGGLATYRSALVQNRNLANLAKNLRVDEWLLFAHQGELCHEADFRHAMANTFEALIAAIYLDSNLNVCDRIFSDALWSSYPNKKLREIWDHSNEHILKREYPEGDRHLIEESDTLKKLTEFEKIIHVKFQNIRLLAKAFTRRSIPYNELTKGHNQRLEWLGDSVLQLVVSDYLYKHFPLHHEGHLSLLRTSLVSNKTQSTICDELCMREFVLKPVNTNHKIGELRLKDKADLVEAVIGALFVDRGWIYAQTLVRVLFLPRLKYFIESNRWNDPKSRLQQMCLTLRHADSRDPDMPEYKVLQSQGSTNSRVYTVAVYFRKKRLAEGRGGTIHEAQMEAARKALSKSDEYFPHIKKPANKPYRRLFNENPRFFPPFPLRPEAALQQLGSEALLQRGTPLPLMSNSIPPPPPGSFPFGCAPPRFFSAPPPTGHFQPRMTPGLNYPLPMLPVRIIEDSAPTQHEIPPPPPPPLEDMEVIPEPPPSS
;
A
#
# COMPACT_ATOMS: atom_id res chain seq x y z
N MET A 1 -17.09 5.54 -10.33
CA MET A 1 -16.89 6.34 -11.54
C MET A 1 -15.42 6.35 -11.88
N TYR A 2 -15.06 5.86 -13.07
CA TYR A 2 -13.68 5.92 -13.55
C TYR A 2 -13.44 7.29 -14.22
N PRO A 3 -12.27 7.94 -14.03
CA PRO A 3 -11.93 9.17 -14.75
C PRO A 3 -11.83 8.90 -16.26
N PRO A 4 -12.38 9.73 -17.18
CA PRO A 4 -13.20 10.93 -17.02
C PRO A 4 -14.61 10.76 -17.64
N TYR A 5 -15.58 10.29 -16.87
CA TYR A 5 -16.99 10.29 -17.29
C TYR A 5 -17.61 11.69 -17.09
N LYS A 6 -18.24 12.27 -18.12
CA LYS A 6 -18.80 13.65 -18.07
C LYS A 6 -20.29 13.78 -18.39
N PHE A 7 -20.83 12.93 -19.26
CA PHE A 7 -22.24 12.98 -19.70
C PHE A 7 -22.79 11.55 -19.88
N GLY A 8 -24.07 11.35 -19.59
CA GLY A 8 -24.75 10.07 -19.79
C GLY A 8 -25.20 9.81 -21.24
N THR A 9 -25.35 10.87 -22.03
CA THR A 9 -25.56 10.80 -23.49
C THR A 9 -24.25 11.11 -24.22
N ASN A 10 -24.21 10.85 -25.53
CA ASN A 10 -23.03 11.19 -26.33
C ASN A 10 -22.66 12.67 -26.14
N ALA A 11 -21.44 12.90 -25.66
CA ALA A 11 -20.93 14.22 -25.32
C ALA A 11 -21.00 15.19 -26.51
N ASP A 12 -20.85 14.70 -27.74
CA ASP A 12 -20.88 15.54 -28.93
C ASP A 12 -22.30 16.00 -29.27
N HIS A 13 -23.31 15.13 -29.12
CA HIS A 13 -24.71 15.54 -29.27
C HIS A 13 -25.11 16.56 -28.20
N ALA A 14 -24.69 16.35 -26.95
CA ALA A 14 -24.93 17.29 -25.86
C ALA A 14 -24.26 18.64 -26.13
N LYS A 15 -22.97 18.65 -26.50
CA LYS A 15 -22.24 19.88 -26.84
C LYS A 15 -22.82 20.60 -28.05
N ASN A 16 -23.18 19.88 -29.10
CA ASN A 16 -23.75 20.47 -30.32
C ASN A 16 -25.10 21.12 -30.01
N THR A 17 -25.96 20.44 -29.27
CA THR A 17 -27.26 20.98 -28.85
C THR A 17 -27.09 22.21 -27.97
N LEU A 18 -26.17 22.19 -27.01
CA LEU A 18 -25.87 23.35 -26.17
C LEU A 18 -25.28 24.51 -26.99
N THR A 19 -24.40 24.22 -27.94
CA THR A 19 -23.75 25.26 -28.76
C THR A 19 -24.74 25.95 -29.71
N ASN A 20 -25.66 25.17 -30.28
CA ASN A 20 -26.59 25.63 -31.30
C ASN A 20 -27.88 26.22 -30.72
N CYS A 21 -28.39 25.66 -29.61
CA CYS A 21 -29.72 25.98 -29.10
C CYS A 21 -29.70 26.63 -27.71
N ALA A 22 -28.59 26.64 -26.97
CA ALA A 22 -28.59 27.22 -25.62
C ALA A 22 -28.50 28.75 -25.64
N TYR A 23 -29.08 29.35 -24.59
CA TYR A 23 -29.01 30.77 -24.32
C TYR A 23 -27.55 31.21 -24.08
N ARG A 24 -27.01 32.04 -24.97
CA ARG A 24 -25.64 32.56 -24.89
C ARG A 24 -25.58 33.81 -24.01
N LYS A 25 -25.22 33.66 -22.74
CA LYS A 25 -24.87 34.78 -21.85
C LYS A 25 -23.38 35.10 -22.03
N LYS A 26 -23.00 36.38 -22.21
CA LYS A 26 -21.60 36.81 -22.11
C LYS A 26 -21.15 36.58 -20.66
N TYR A 27 -20.43 35.49 -20.41
CA TYR A 27 -19.93 35.16 -19.09
C TYR A 27 -18.44 35.53 -19.00
N THR A 28 -18.12 36.47 -18.11
CA THR A 28 -16.76 36.78 -17.67
C THR A 28 -16.46 35.97 -16.41
N GLY A 29 -16.43 34.65 -16.54
CA GLY A 29 -16.13 33.74 -15.43
C GLY A 29 -14.81 33.04 -15.67
N GLU A 30 -13.92 33.12 -14.68
CA GLU A 30 -12.67 32.35 -14.68
C GLU A 30 -12.96 30.86 -14.49
N ASP A 31 -12.56 30.04 -15.47
CA ASP A 31 -12.55 28.58 -15.34
C ASP A 31 -11.56 28.16 -14.24
N LYS A 32 -12.06 27.92 -13.02
CA LYS A 32 -11.33 27.17 -12.00
C LYS A 32 -11.33 25.69 -12.39
N LYS A 33 -10.45 25.30 -13.32
CA LYS A 33 -10.15 23.89 -13.57
C LYS A 33 -9.58 23.28 -12.28
N ASP A 34 -10.06 22.10 -11.91
CA ASP A 34 -9.46 21.20 -10.91
C ASP A 34 -8.08 20.76 -11.40
N LYS A 35 -7.09 21.65 -11.31
CA LYS A 35 -5.71 21.37 -11.69
C LYS A 35 -5.10 20.53 -10.58
N LYS A 36 -5.19 19.20 -10.70
CA LYS A 36 -4.38 18.24 -9.92
C LYS A 36 -2.86 18.45 -10.10
N ARG A 37 -2.42 19.30 -11.04
CA ARG A 37 -1.04 19.37 -11.53
C ARG A 37 -0.37 20.69 -11.17
N GLY A 38 0.83 20.61 -10.59
CA GLY A 38 1.72 21.73 -10.33
C GLY A 38 2.20 21.80 -8.88
N ILE A 39 3.46 22.18 -8.68
CA ILE A 39 4.10 22.23 -7.35
C ILE A 39 3.38 23.16 -6.38
N HIS A 40 2.81 24.27 -6.86
CA HIS A 40 2.07 25.21 -6.02
C HIS A 40 0.75 24.63 -5.49
N VAL A 41 0.03 23.85 -6.31
CA VAL A 41 -1.21 23.19 -5.89
C VAL A 41 -0.90 22.09 -4.90
N LEU A 42 0.13 21.28 -5.16
CA LEU A 42 0.64 20.27 -4.24
C LEU A 42 1.04 20.89 -2.89
N MET A 43 1.85 21.96 -2.89
CA MET A 43 2.25 22.66 -1.66
C MET A 43 1.06 23.26 -0.91
N ASN A 44 0.10 23.86 -1.63
CA ASN A 44 -1.08 24.45 -1.00
C ASN A 44 -1.96 23.36 -0.36
N ILE A 45 -2.29 22.29 -1.09
CA ILE A 45 -3.11 21.17 -0.60
C ILE A 45 -2.40 20.47 0.57
N MET A 46 -1.11 20.16 0.45
CA MET A 46 -0.34 19.54 1.54
C MET A 46 -0.19 20.45 2.77
N SER A 47 -0.24 21.77 2.60
CA SER A 47 -0.23 22.72 3.72
C SER A 47 -1.58 22.86 4.41
N GLN A 48 -2.67 22.44 3.77
CA GLN A 48 -3.98 22.40 4.40
C GLN A 48 -3.96 21.31 5.47
N GLN A 49 -4.00 21.75 6.73
CA GLN A 49 -4.06 20.85 7.87
C GLN A 49 -5.33 19.99 7.81
N ALA A 50 -5.27 18.80 8.42
CA ALA A 50 -6.44 17.93 8.61
C ALA A 50 -7.62 18.78 9.10
N GLN A 51 -8.67 18.89 8.29
CA GLN A 51 -9.84 19.68 8.63
C GLN A 51 -10.53 19.00 9.81
N ARG A 52 -10.52 19.65 10.99
CA ARG A 52 -11.09 19.10 12.24
C ARG A 52 -12.62 18.97 12.24
N GLN A 53 -13.28 19.29 11.14
CA GLN A 53 -14.72 19.17 10.97
C GLN A 53 -15.00 18.63 9.57
N ALA A 54 -15.19 17.31 9.49
CA ALA A 54 -15.79 16.61 8.35
C ALA A 54 -17.31 16.87 8.24
N SER A 55 -17.82 17.95 8.83
CA SER A 55 -19.22 18.35 8.75
C SER A 55 -19.40 19.25 7.53
N GLY A 56 -19.59 18.64 6.37
CA GLY A 56 -20.25 19.27 5.22
C GLY A 56 -19.42 19.47 3.94
N ASN A 57 -18.09 19.36 3.99
CA ASN A 57 -17.29 19.43 2.76
C ASN A 57 -17.20 18.05 2.10
N THR A 58 -18.12 17.80 1.17
CA THR A 58 -18.04 16.68 0.23
C THR A 58 -16.70 16.74 -0.51
N SER A 59 -16.04 15.58 -0.67
CA SER A 59 -14.83 15.51 -1.49
C SER A 59 -15.19 15.93 -2.92
N HIS A 60 -14.76 17.12 -3.35
CA HIS A 60 -14.95 17.62 -4.72
C HIS A 60 -14.28 16.74 -5.80
N LEU A 61 -13.51 15.72 -5.39
CA LEU A 61 -12.89 14.73 -6.26
C LEU A 61 -13.91 13.63 -6.63
N ALA A 62 -14.59 13.78 -7.78
CA ALA A 62 -15.60 12.84 -8.29
C ALA A 62 -15.04 11.48 -8.79
N HIS A 63 -13.83 11.09 -8.39
CA HIS A 63 -13.12 9.91 -8.90
C HIS A 63 -12.92 8.85 -7.82
N ASN A 64 -12.89 7.58 -8.23
CA ASN A 64 -12.67 6.45 -7.32
C ASN A 64 -11.21 6.25 -6.88
N GLU A 65 -10.25 7.06 -7.35
CA GLU A 65 -8.82 6.98 -7.01
C GLU A 65 -8.56 6.95 -5.48
N ARG A 66 -9.33 7.72 -4.69
CA ARG A 66 -9.17 7.73 -3.23
C ARG A 66 -9.66 6.42 -2.60
N LEU A 67 -10.71 5.83 -3.16
CA LEU A 67 -11.23 4.54 -2.71
C LEU A 67 -10.27 3.43 -3.13
N GLU A 68 -9.74 3.47 -4.34
CA GLU A 68 -8.67 2.57 -4.82
C GLU A 68 -7.49 2.56 -3.83
N TYR A 69 -6.97 3.73 -3.45
CA TYR A 69 -5.91 3.87 -2.44
C TYR A 69 -6.19 3.14 -1.12
N LEU A 70 -7.42 3.23 -0.61
CA LEU A 70 -7.81 2.55 0.62
C LEU A 70 -8.03 1.05 0.37
N GLY A 71 -8.58 0.70 -0.80
CA GLY A 71 -8.91 -0.65 -1.22
C GLY A 71 -7.69 -1.53 -1.40
N ASP A 72 -6.63 -0.99 -1.99
CA ASP A 72 -5.29 -1.59 -2.06
C ASP A 72 -4.86 -2.10 -0.68
N ALA A 73 -4.86 -1.21 0.33
CA ALA A 73 -4.48 -1.58 1.69
C ALA A 73 -5.45 -2.59 2.36
N VAL A 74 -6.74 -2.54 2.03
CA VAL A 74 -7.73 -3.51 2.57
C VAL A 74 -7.50 -4.90 1.97
N VAL A 75 -7.32 -4.99 0.65
CA VAL A 75 -7.06 -6.25 -0.06
C VAL A 75 -5.73 -6.85 0.37
N GLU A 76 -4.68 -6.04 0.50
CA GLU A 76 -3.39 -6.48 1.02
C GLU A 76 -3.49 -7.02 2.45
N MET A 77 -4.28 -6.37 3.32
CA MET A 77 -4.49 -6.84 4.69
C MET A 77 -5.24 -8.18 4.73
N ILE A 78 -6.31 -8.34 3.94
CA ILE A 78 -7.07 -9.60 3.85
C ILE A 78 -6.17 -10.73 3.37
N ALA A 79 -5.46 -10.52 2.25
CA ALA A 79 -4.54 -11.52 1.68
C ALA A 79 -3.43 -11.86 2.68
N SER A 80 -2.84 -10.87 3.34
CA SER A 80 -1.74 -11.09 4.30
C SER A 80 -2.20 -11.84 5.54
N SER A 81 -3.37 -11.52 6.08
CA SER A 81 -3.95 -12.22 7.23
C SER A 81 -4.16 -13.70 6.93
N HIS A 82 -4.83 -14.01 5.81
CA HIS A 82 -5.12 -15.40 5.42
C HIS A 82 -3.87 -16.20 5.12
N LEU A 83 -2.94 -15.66 4.34
CA LEU A 83 -1.67 -16.33 4.05
C LEU A 83 -0.84 -16.59 5.32
N TYR A 84 -0.85 -15.65 6.27
CA TYR A 84 -0.16 -15.83 7.55
C TYR A 84 -0.72 -17.01 8.35
N PHE A 85 -2.04 -17.12 8.46
CA PHE A 85 -2.68 -18.17 9.25
C PHE A 85 -2.69 -19.53 8.55
N MET A 86 -2.94 -19.57 7.24
CA MET A 86 -3.00 -20.81 6.46
C MET A 86 -1.63 -21.47 6.26
N LEU A 87 -0.55 -20.68 6.17
CA LEU A 87 0.79 -21.18 5.82
C LEU A 87 1.81 -20.98 6.97
N PRO A 88 1.64 -21.68 8.12
CA PRO A 88 2.44 -21.43 9.31
C PRO A 88 3.94 -21.73 9.16
N HIS A 89 4.30 -22.62 8.22
CA HIS A 89 5.68 -23.05 7.97
C HIS A 89 6.39 -22.27 6.86
N HIS A 90 5.70 -21.37 6.16
CA HIS A 90 6.30 -20.57 5.10
C HIS A 90 7.01 -19.34 5.66
N ASN A 91 8.18 -19.03 5.08
CA ASN A 91 8.92 -17.81 5.41
C ASN A 91 8.28 -16.57 4.75
N GLU A 92 8.73 -15.38 5.15
CA GLU A 92 8.28 -14.11 4.58
C GLU A 92 8.38 -14.07 3.05
N GLY A 93 9.48 -14.56 2.46
CA GLY A 93 9.68 -14.52 1.01
C GLY A 93 8.61 -15.33 0.25
N GLY A 94 8.25 -16.50 0.77
CA GLY A 94 7.15 -17.31 0.22
C GLY A 94 5.80 -16.61 0.38
N LEU A 95 5.51 -16.06 1.57
CA LEU A 95 4.27 -15.32 1.82
C LEU A 95 4.15 -14.09 0.93
N ALA A 96 5.24 -13.34 0.73
CA ALA A 96 5.29 -12.17 -0.15
C ALA A 96 5.07 -12.54 -1.63
N THR A 97 5.57 -13.70 -2.06
CA THR A 97 5.33 -14.22 -3.41
C THR A 97 3.86 -14.56 -3.61
N TYR A 98 3.24 -15.28 -2.67
CA TYR A 98 1.81 -15.60 -2.74
C TYR A 98 0.93 -14.35 -2.67
N ARG A 99 1.26 -13.40 -1.79
CA ARG A 99 0.54 -12.12 -1.69
C ARG A 99 0.61 -11.37 -3.00
N SER A 100 1.82 -11.16 -3.53
CA SER A 100 2.02 -10.47 -4.81
C SER A 100 1.26 -11.12 -5.96
N ALA A 101 1.17 -12.45 -5.98
CA ALA A 101 0.34 -13.16 -6.95
C ALA A 101 -1.14 -12.87 -6.73
N LEU A 102 -1.67 -12.95 -5.50
CA LEU A 102 -3.10 -12.71 -5.22
C LEU A 102 -3.54 -11.28 -5.53
N VAL A 103 -2.72 -10.28 -5.16
CA VAL A 103 -3.06 -8.85 -5.30
C VAL A 103 -2.63 -8.26 -6.64
N GLN A 104 -2.07 -9.06 -7.55
CA GLN A 104 -1.68 -8.57 -8.87
C GLN A 104 -2.91 -8.07 -9.65
N ASN A 105 -2.81 -6.91 -10.33
CA ASN A 105 -3.92 -6.31 -11.07
C ASN A 105 -4.60 -7.28 -12.06
N ARG A 106 -3.83 -8.18 -12.69
CA ARG A 106 -4.38 -9.23 -13.58
C ARG A 106 -5.37 -10.13 -12.84
N ASN A 107 -5.03 -10.54 -11.62
CA ASN A 107 -5.87 -11.41 -10.81
C ASN A 107 -7.04 -10.63 -10.22
N LEU A 108 -6.82 -9.42 -9.73
CA LEU A 108 -7.91 -8.55 -9.25
C LEU A 108 -8.94 -8.24 -10.34
N ALA A 109 -8.51 -8.04 -11.59
CA ALA A 109 -9.43 -7.89 -12.73
C ALA A 109 -10.29 -9.15 -12.97
N ASN A 110 -9.72 -10.35 -12.78
CA ASN A 110 -10.48 -11.59 -12.86
C ASN A 110 -11.48 -11.72 -11.70
N LEU A 111 -11.09 -11.33 -10.48
CA LEU A 111 -12.00 -11.30 -9.32
C LEU A 111 -13.15 -10.30 -9.54
N ALA A 112 -12.85 -9.14 -10.11
CA ALA A 112 -13.84 -8.15 -10.50
C ALA A 112 -14.85 -8.72 -11.51
N LYS A 113 -14.36 -9.49 -12.49
CA LYS A 113 -15.21 -10.17 -13.49
C LYS A 113 -16.09 -11.23 -12.85
N ASN A 114 -15.59 -11.98 -11.87
CA ASN A 114 -16.40 -12.95 -11.12
C ASN A 114 -17.58 -12.29 -10.38
N LEU A 115 -17.42 -11.03 -9.96
CA LEU A 115 -18.47 -10.21 -9.37
C LEU A 115 -19.28 -9.41 -10.41
N ARG A 116 -19.05 -9.64 -11.71
CA ARG A 116 -19.70 -8.92 -12.84
C ARG A 116 -19.55 -7.40 -12.78
N VAL A 117 -18.43 -6.91 -12.23
CA VAL A 117 -18.16 -5.46 -12.12
C VAL A 117 -18.09 -4.79 -13.48
N ASP A 118 -17.70 -5.51 -14.53
CA ASP A 118 -17.66 -5.06 -15.92
C ASP A 118 -19.01 -4.56 -16.45
N GLU A 119 -20.12 -5.11 -15.97
CA GLU A 119 -21.47 -4.68 -16.40
C GLU A 119 -21.92 -3.38 -15.74
N TRP A 120 -21.38 -3.07 -14.56
CA TRP A 120 -21.77 -1.90 -13.75
C TRP A 120 -20.74 -0.77 -13.79
N LEU A 121 -19.55 -1.04 -14.34
CA LEU A 121 -18.47 -0.08 -14.44
C LEU A 121 -18.85 1.04 -15.42
N LEU A 122 -18.95 2.25 -14.89
CA LEU A 122 -19.05 3.48 -15.70
C LEU A 122 -17.69 3.79 -16.34
N PHE A 123 -17.39 3.09 -17.43
CA PHE A 123 -16.19 3.26 -18.23
C PHE A 123 -16.47 4.22 -19.40
N ALA A 124 -15.73 5.33 -19.44
CA ALA A 124 -15.88 6.30 -20.52
C ALA A 124 -15.29 5.75 -21.82
N HIS A 125 -16.07 5.76 -22.91
CA HIS A 125 -15.56 5.44 -24.24
C HIS A 125 -14.69 6.62 -24.72
N GLN A 126 -13.39 6.57 -24.46
CA GLN A 126 -12.43 7.54 -24.99
C GLN A 126 -11.91 7.09 -26.36
N GLY A 127 -12.62 7.44 -27.44
CA GLY A 127 -12.14 7.29 -28.83
C GLY A 127 -11.68 5.87 -29.22
N GLU A 128 -11.01 5.76 -30.37
CA GLU A 128 -10.55 4.50 -31.00
C GLU A 128 -9.51 3.68 -30.18
N LEU A 129 -9.23 4.04 -28.92
CA LEU A 129 -8.13 3.50 -28.11
C LEU A 129 -8.61 2.81 -26.82
N CYS A 130 -9.75 2.12 -26.86
CA CYS A 130 -10.15 1.25 -25.74
C CYS A 130 -9.42 -0.10 -25.85
N HIS A 131 -8.16 -0.15 -25.43
CA HIS A 131 -7.43 -1.42 -25.38
C HIS A 131 -7.96 -2.32 -24.26
N GLU A 132 -7.99 -3.63 -24.50
CA GLU A 132 -8.43 -4.61 -23.50
C GLU A 132 -7.58 -4.55 -22.22
N ALA A 133 -6.29 -4.20 -22.34
CA ALA A 133 -5.40 -4.01 -21.21
C ALA A 133 -5.87 -2.87 -20.29
N ASP A 134 -6.22 -1.71 -20.86
CA ASP A 134 -6.67 -0.54 -20.10
C ASP A 134 -7.99 -0.83 -19.37
N PHE A 135 -8.89 -1.57 -20.02
CA PHE A 135 -10.14 -2.01 -19.41
C PHE A 135 -9.89 -2.95 -18.23
N ARG A 136 -9.02 -3.96 -18.38
CA ARG A 136 -8.64 -4.85 -17.27
C ARG A 136 -7.99 -4.10 -16.11
N HIS A 137 -7.13 -3.12 -16.40
CA HIS A 137 -6.56 -2.25 -15.37
C HIS A 137 -7.64 -1.46 -14.65
N ALA A 138 -8.59 -0.86 -15.36
CA ALA A 138 -9.71 -0.15 -14.76
C ALA A 138 -10.62 -1.06 -13.91
N MET A 139 -10.82 -2.32 -14.32
CA MET A 139 -11.56 -3.31 -13.54
C MET A 139 -10.87 -3.63 -12.20
N ALA A 140 -9.54 -3.84 -12.21
CA ALA A 140 -8.78 -4.09 -10.99
C ALA A 140 -8.89 -2.93 -9.99
N ASN A 141 -8.62 -1.70 -10.46
CA ASN A 141 -8.73 -0.50 -9.64
C ASN A 141 -10.16 -0.28 -9.11
N THR A 142 -11.17 -0.64 -9.90
CA THR A 142 -12.57 -0.56 -9.48
C THR A 142 -12.90 -1.60 -8.41
N PHE A 143 -12.36 -2.82 -8.51
CA PHE A 143 -12.53 -3.85 -7.50
C PHE A 143 -11.99 -3.39 -6.15
N GLU A 144 -10.77 -2.85 -6.11
CA GLU A 144 -10.19 -2.28 -4.89
C GLU A 144 -11.07 -1.14 -4.35
N ALA A 145 -11.47 -0.21 -5.21
CA ALA A 145 -12.35 0.87 -4.82
C ALA A 145 -13.71 0.41 -4.27
N LEU A 146 -14.27 -0.68 -4.83
CA LEU A 146 -15.51 -1.29 -4.36
C LEU A 146 -15.31 -1.91 -2.97
N ILE A 147 -14.24 -2.68 -2.78
CA ILE A 147 -13.90 -3.28 -1.49
C ILE A 147 -13.67 -2.19 -0.43
N ALA A 148 -13.03 -1.08 -0.78
CA ALA A 148 -12.86 0.07 0.11
C ALA A 148 -14.19 0.73 0.51
N ALA A 149 -15.10 0.90 -0.46
CA ALA A 149 -16.42 1.46 -0.18
C ALA A 149 -17.21 0.57 0.80
N ILE A 150 -17.14 -0.75 0.63
CA ILE A 150 -17.75 -1.73 1.53
C ILE A 150 -17.08 -1.70 2.91
N TYR A 151 -15.75 -1.59 2.95
CA TYR A 151 -15.00 -1.48 4.20
C TYR A 151 -15.42 -0.24 5.01
N LEU A 152 -15.62 0.89 4.34
CA LEU A 152 -16.06 2.15 4.97
C LEU A 152 -17.52 2.09 5.46
N ASP A 153 -18.39 1.41 4.74
CA ASP A 153 -19.81 1.26 5.08
C ASP A 153 -20.06 0.20 6.16
N SER A 154 -19.20 -0.83 6.22
CA SER A 154 -19.34 -1.98 7.10
C SER A 154 -18.08 -2.23 7.94
N ASN A 155 -17.34 -3.30 7.65
CA ASN A 155 -16.11 -3.68 8.34
C ASN A 155 -15.28 -4.67 7.50
N LEU A 156 -14.07 -4.97 8.00
CA LEU A 156 -13.12 -5.86 7.34
C LEU A 156 -13.66 -7.29 7.11
N ASN A 157 -14.54 -7.81 7.97
CA ASN A 157 -15.07 -9.17 7.86
C ASN A 157 -16.01 -9.32 6.66
N VAL A 158 -16.80 -8.28 6.35
CA VAL A 158 -17.67 -8.28 5.16
C VAL A 158 -16.83 -8.25 3.90
N CYS A 159 -15.78 -7.43 3.86
CA CYS A 159 -14.82 -7.39 2.76
C CYS A 159 -14.15 -8.75 2.54
N ASP A 160 -13.72 -9.42 3.62
CA ASP A 160 -13.10 -10.74 3.57
C ASP A 160 -14.04 -11.79 2.96
N ARG A 161 -15.30 -11.82 3.40
CA ARG A 161 -16.31 -12.73 2.83
C ARG A 161 -16.50 -12.49 1.33
N ILE A 162 -16.60 -11.24 0.89
CA ILE A 162 -16.77 -10.89 -0.53
C ILE A 162 -15.51 -11.25 -1.33
N PHE A 163 -14.33 -11.03 -0.76
CA PHE A 163 -13.07 -11.43 -1.36
C PHE A 163 -12.99 -12.96 -1.53
N SER A 164 -13.37 -13.72 -0.50
CA SER A 164 -13.48 -15.18 -0.54
C SER A 164 -14.50 -15.66 -1.58
N ASP A 165 -15.69 -15.05 -1.62
CA ASP A 165 -16.72 -15.34 -2.64
C ASP A 165 -16.18 -15.12 -4.05
N ALA A 166 -15.50 -14.00 -4.30
CA ALA A 166 -14.92 -13.67 -5.60
C ALA A 166 -13.76 -14.60 -5.99
N LEU A 167 -12.93 -14.99 -5.03
CA LEU A 167 -11.77 -15.86 -5.25
C LEU A 167 -12.19 -17.28 -5.63
N TRP A 168 -13.23 -17.79 -4.98
CA TRP A 168 -13.66 -19.19 -5.13
C TRP A 168 -14.90 -19.39 -6.02
N SER A 169 -15.48 -18.34 -6.59
CA SER A 169 -16.71 -18.40 -7.40
C SER A 169 -16.64 -19.40 -8.55
N SER A 170 -15.45 -19.57 -9.15
CA SER A 170 -15.22 -20.42 -10.32
C SER A 170 -14.92 -21.88 -9.95
N TYR A 171 -14.81 -22.21 -8.65
CA TYR A 171 -14.45 -23.54 -8.18
C TYR A 171 -15.68 -24.30 -7.67
N PRO A 172 -16.01 -25.46 -8.26
CA PRO A 172 -17.17 -26.24 -7.85
C PRO A 172 -17.02 -26.89 -6.46
N ASN A 173 -15.79 -27.06 -5.98
CA ASN A 173 -15.52 -27.66 -4.67
C ASN A 173 -15.41 -26.59 -3.58
N LYS A 174 -16.38 -26.58 -2.66
CA LYS A 174 -16.43 -25.65 -1.52
C LYS A 174 -15.34 -25.87 -0.47
N LYS A 175 -14.62 -27.01 -0.52
CA LYS A 175 -13.57 -27.33 0.46
C LYS A 175 -12.46 -26.29 0.56
N LEU A 176 -12.03 -25.70 -0.56
CA LEU A 176 -10.98 -24.68 -0.54
C LEU A 176 -11.45 -23.39 0.12
N ARG A 177 -12.70 -23.00 -0.18
CA ARG A 177 -13.36 -21.88 0.49
C ARG A 177 -13.51 -22.14 1.98
N GLU A 178 -13.92 -23.34 2.39
CA GLU A 178 -14.04 -23.69 3.80
C GLU A 178 -12.71 -23.57 4.54
N ILE A 179 -11.59 -23.96 3.92
CA ILE A 179 -10.24 -23.81 4.49
C ILE A 179 -9.83 -22.33 4.60
N TRP A 180 -10.19 -21.52 3.60
CA TRP A 180 -9.94 -20.07 3.63
C TRP A 180 -10.76 -19.39 4.72
N ASP A 181 -12.07 -19.65 4.77
CA ASP A 181 -13.00 -19.03 5.70
C ASP A 181 -12.74 -19.46 7.16
N HIS A 182 -12.27 -20.70 7.38
CA HIS A 182 -11.87 -21.20 8.71
C HIS A 182 -10.36 -21.09 8.90
N SER A 183 -9.85 -19.86 8.83
CA SER A 183 -8.43 -19.60 9.00
C SER A 183 -7.92 -20.15 10.34
N ASN A 184 -6.74 -20.75 10.25
CA ASN A 184 -6.08 -21.47 11.31
C ASN A 184 -5.59 -20.52 12.43
N GLU A 185 -5.82 -20.82 13.71
CA GLU A 185 -5.19 -20.02 14.78
C GLU A 185 -3.65 -20.15 14.78
N HIS A 186 -2.94 -19.15 15.32
CA HIS A 186 -1.49 -19.20 15.46
C HIS A 186 -1.03 -20.37 16.35
N ILE A 187 0.09 -21.01 16.00
CA ILE A 187 0.60 -22.21 16.69
C ILE A 187 0.68 -22.01 18.21
N LEU A 188 1.22 -20.87 18.66
CA LEU A 188 1.36 -20.58 20.10
C LEU A 188 0.01 -20.46 20.84
N LYS A 189 -1.05 -19.99 20.16
CA LYS A 189 -2.41 -19.91 20.75
C LYS A 189 -3.06 -21.29 20.82
N ARG A 190 -2.79 -22.17 19.85
CA ARG A 190 -3.30 -23.56 19.87
C ARG A 190 -2.79 -24.36 21.06
N GLU A 191 -1.56 -24.09 21.50
CA GLU A 191 -0.99 -24.77 22.67
C GLU A 191 -1.67 -24.32 23.96
N TYR A 192 -2.03 -23.03 24.04
CA TYR A 192 -2.66 -22.44 25.22
C TYR A 192 -3.83 -21.54 24.82
N PRO A 193 -5.01 -22.10 24.47
CA PRO A 193 -6.15 -21.30 23.98
C PRO A 193 -6.66 -20.26 24.98
N GLU A 194 -6.63 -20.60 26.27
CA GLU A 194 -7.04 -19.70 27.36
C GLU A 194 -5.96 -18.65 27.70
N GLY A 195 -4.74 -18.80 27.20
CA GLY A 195 -3.58 -17.95 27.46
C GLY A 195 -2.43 -18.66 28.18
N ASP A 196 -1.23 -18.12 28.04
CA ASP A 196 0.05 -18.73 28.47
C ASP A 196 0.69 -18.01 29.68
N ARG A 197 -0.10 -17.21 30.42
CA ARG A 197 0.41 -16.38 31.52
C ARG A 197 1.00 -17.14 32.70
N HIS A 198 0.61 -18.40 32.89
CA HIS A 198 1.18 -19.27 33.93
C HIS A 198 2.69 -19.52 33.69
N LEU A 199 3.15 -19.48 32.44
CA LEU A 199 4.58 -19.66 32.09
C LEU A 199 5.47 -18.48 32.50
N ILE A 200 4.89 -17.35 32.92
CA ILE A 200 5.65 -16.17 33.34
C ILE A 200 6.51 -16.49 34.57
N GLU A 201 6.02 -17.30 35.50
CA GLU A 201 6.74 -17.64 36.73
C GLU A 201 8.01 -18.48 36.43
N GLU A 202 7.93 -19.32 35.41
CA GLU A 202 8.97 -20.25 34.99
C GLU A 202 10.06 -19.61 34.12
N SER A 203 9.78 -18.47 33.47
CA SER A 203 10.69 -17.85 32.51
C SER A 203 11.05 -16.40 32.83
N ASP A 204 12.31 -16.16 33.17
CA ASP A 204 12.82 -14.79 33.42
C ASP A 204 12.71 -13.88 32.20
N THR A 205 12.72 -14.44 30.99
CA THR A 205 12.48 -13.69 29.75
C THR A 205 11.05 -13.17 29.71
N LEU A 206 10.07 -14.00 30.06
CA LEU A 206 8.67 -13.59 30.10
C LEU A 206 8.41 -12.58 31.23
N LYS A 207 9.03 -12.74 32.41
CA LYS A 207 8.97 -11.74 33.49
C LYS A 207 9.42 -10.38 33.00
N LYS A 208 10.55 -10.32 32.27
CA LYS A 208 11.05 -9.06 31.70
C LYS A 208 10.06 -8.43 30.72
N LEU A 209 9.40 -9.24 29.88
CA LEU A 209 8.42 -8.74 28.91
C LEU A 209 7.16 -8.16 29.55
N THR A 210 6.83 -8.55 30.79
CA THR A 210 5.72 -7.90 31.52
C THR A 210 5.99 -6.42 31.81
N GLU A 211 7.25 -6.00 31.92
CA GLU A 211 7.58 -4.57 32.03
C GLU A 211 7.30 -3.84 30.71
N PHE A 212 7.53 -4.48 29.57
CA PHE A 212 7.17 -3.90 28.28
C PHE A 212 5.65 -3.76 28.11
N GLU A 213 4.86 -4.75 28.57
CA GLU A 213 3.39 -4.64 28.61
C GLU A 213 2.90 -3.41 29.39
N LYS A 214 3.59 -3.05 30.48
CA LYS A 214 3.29 -1.84 31.26
C LYS A 214 3.64 -0.58 30.47
N ILE A 215 4.76 -0.55 29.75
CA ILE A 215 5.17 0.59 28.91
C ILE A 215 4.13 0.88 27.82
N ILE A 216 3.64 -0.16 27.14
CA ILE A 216 2.64 -0.02 26.08
C ILE A 216 1.20 0.06 26.60
N HIS A 217 0.99 -0.19 27.91
CA HIS A 217 -0.32 -0.29 28.56
C HIS A 217 -1.27 -1.33 27.92
N VAL A 218 -0.72 -2.43 27.43
CA VAL A 218 -1.50 -3.53 26.81
C VAL A 218 -1.06 -4.84 27.41
N LYS A 219 -2.02 -5.54 28.03
CA LYS A 219 -1.84 -6.87 28.60
C LYS A 219 -2.05 -7.90 27.48
N PHE A 220 -1.07 -8.71 27.12
CA PHE A 220 -1.26 -9.84 26.19
C PHE A 220 -1.98 -11.00 26.91
N GLN A 221 -2.84 -11.70 26.17
CA GLN A 221 -3.38 -13.00 26.57
C GLN A 221 -2.31 -14.09 26.41
N ASN A 222 -1.60 -14.06 25.28
CA ASN A 222 -0.50 -14.97 24.98
C ASN A 222 0.84 -14.20 24.93
N ILE A 223 1.55 -14.12 26.05
CA ILE A 223 2.82 -13.39 26.18
C ILE A 223 3.92 -13.99 25.31
N ARG A 224 3.85 -15.27 24.92
CA ARG A 224 4.80 -15.88 23.99
C ARG A 224 4.73 -15.26 22.59
N LEU A 225 3.59 -14.68 22.18
CA LEU A 225 3.51 -13.92 20.92
C LEU A 225 4.38 -12.66 21.00
N LEU A 226 4.34 -11.96 22.13
CA LEU A 226 5.21 -10.81 22.39
C LEU A 226 6.67 -11.24 22.44
N ALA A 227 6.98 -12.36 23.11
CA ALA A 227 8.33 -12.92 23.10
C ALA A 227 8.79 -13.24 21.69
N LYS A 228 7.93 -13.83 20.86
CA LYS A 228 8.20 -14.12 19.45
C LYS A 228 8.51 -12.87 18.64
N ALA A 229 7.81 -11.75 18.89
CA ALA A 229 8.07 -10.47 18.22
C ALA A 229 9.49 -9.92 18.52
N PHE A 230 10.00 -10.18 19.73
CA PHE A 230 11.36 -9.80 20.15
C PHE A 230 12.43 -10.85 19.80
N THR A 231 12.06 -12.00 19.23
CA THR A 231 13.00 -13.03 18.75
C THR A 231 13.48 -12.71 17.34
N ARG A 232 14.71 -12.18 17.23
CA ARG A 232 15.34 -11.88 15.93
C ARG A 232 15.80 -13.14 15.18
N ARG A 233 15.98 -13.03 13.86
CA ARG A 233 16.50 -14.10 12.98
C ARG A 233 17.86 -14.67 13.42
N SER A 234 18.68 -13.87 14.10
CA SER A 234 19.99 -14.32 14.60
C SER A 234 19.89 -15.32 15.74
N ILE A 235 18.73 -15.47 16.37
CA ILE A 235 18.52 -16.37 17.49
C ILE A 235 18.11 -17.73 16.91
N PRO A 236 18.76 -18.83 17.33
CA PRO A 236 18.37 -20.17 16.90
C PRO A 236 16.95 -20.51 17.37
N TYR A 237 16.38 -21.55 16.78
CA TYR A 237 15.06 -22.02 17.17
C TYR A 237 14.99 -22.29 18.68
N ASN A 238 13.91 -21.83 19.31
CA ASN A 238 13.63 -22.02 20.72
C ASN A 238 12.21 -22.61 20.89
N GLU A 239 12.00 -23.40 21.94
CA GLU A 239 10.67 -23.95 22.25
C GLU A 239 9.70 -22.86 22.73
N LEU A 240 10.23 -21.81 23.38
CA LEU A 240 9.42 -20.71 23.89
C LEU A 240 8.69 -19.95 22.78
N THR A 241 9.35 -19.60 21.67
CA THR A 241 8.75 -18.75 20.63
C THR A 241 8.52 -19.46 19.30
N LYS A 242 9.00 -20.71 19.16
CA LYS A 242 8.86 -21.55 17.96
C LYS A 242 9.31 -20.83 16.70
N GLY A 243 10.53 -20.31 16.72
CA GLY A 243 11.15 -19.52 15.65
C GLY A 243 11.06 -18.00 15.86
N HIS A 244 11.44 -17.24 14.83
CA HIS A 244 11.68 -15.78 14.90
C HIS A 244 10.49 -14.90 14.45
N ASN A 245 10.69 -13.59 14.54
CA ASN A 245 9.69 -12.52 14.35
C ASN A 245 9.36 -12.14 12.89
N GLN A 246 10.18 -12.53 11.91
CA GLN A 246 10.03 -12.12 10.49
C GLN A 246 8.61 -12.27 9.89
N ARG A 247 7.86 -13.31 10.27
CA ARG A 247 6.47 -13.46 9.78
C ARG A 247 5.51 -12.46 10.44
N LEU A 248 5.75 -12.11 11.71
CA LEU A 248 4.99 -11.09 12.43
C LEU A 248 5.31 -9.69 11.92
N GLU A 249 6.57 -9.41 11.57
CA GLU A 249 7.00 -8.19 10.87
C GLU A 249 6.17 -8.01 9.60
N TRP A 250 6.16 -9.02 8.73
CA TRP A 250 5.41 -9.00 7.48
C TRP A 250 3.90 -8.77 7.64
N LEU A 251 3.27 -9.41 8.64
CA LEU A 251 1.85 -9.18 8.95
C LEU A 251 1.63 -7.78 9.54
N GLY A 252 2.53 -7.34 10.42
CA GLY A 252 2.48 -6.05 11.09
C GLY A 252 2.62 -4.86 10.14
N ASP A 253 3.45 -4.99 9.09
CA ASP A 253 3.53 -4.01 8.00
C ASP A 253 2.17 -3.82 7.33
N SER A 254 1.48 -4.91 6.98
CA SER A 254 0.16 -4.86 6.35
C SER A 254 -0.90 -4.20 7.26
N VAL A 255 -0.86 -4.51 8.57
CA VAL A 255 -1.72 -3.87 9.58
C VAL A 255 -1.42 -2.37 9.68
N LEU A 256 -0.14 -2.00 9.76
CA LEU A 256 0.31 -0.60 9.85
C LEU A 256 -0.15 0.19 8.62
N GLN A 257 0.02 -0.38 7.42
CA GLN A 257 -0.39 0.24 6.18
C GLN A 257 -1.90 0.50 6.13
N LEU A 258 -2.74 -0.48 6.47
CA LEU A 258 -4.20 -0.29 6.48
C LEU A 258 -4.64 0.75 7.50
N VAL A 259 -4.11 0.73 8.72
CA VAL A 259 -4.51 1.71 9.76
C VAL A 259 -4.15 3.13 9.35
N VAL A 260 -2.96 3.33 8.77
CA VAL A 260 -2.52 4.65 8.31
C VAL A 260 -3.33 5.09 7.09
N SER A 261 -3.56 4.21 6.11
CA SER A 261 -4.39 4.52 4.94
C SER A 261 -5.82 4.90 5.33
N ASP A 262 -6.45 4.15 6.25
CA ASP A 262 -7.79 4.45 6.79
C ASP A 262 -7.85 5.84 7.42
N TYR A 263 -6.86 6.18 8.25
CA TYR A 263 -6.79 7.48 8.89
C TYR A 263 -6.59 8.61 7.87
N LEU A 264 -5.64 8.45 6.94
CA LEU A 264 -5.36 9.47 5.93
C LEU A 264 -6.55 9.69 5.00
N TYR A 265 -7.24 8.62 4.60
CA TYR A 265 -8.47 8.71 3.80
C TYR A 265 -9.55 9.52 4.52
N LYS A 266 -9.80 9.26 5.81
CA LYS A 266 -10.87 9.92 6.58
C LYS A 266 -10.54 11.38 6.91
N HIS A 267 -9.29 11.69 7.25
CA HIS A 267 -8.90 13.01 7.74
C HIS A 267 -8.39 13.98 6.68
N PHE A 268 -8.11 13.50 5.46
CA PHE A 268 -7.66 14.33 4.33
C PHE A 268 -8.59 14.17 3.10
N PRO A 269 -9.86 14.59 3.18
CA PRO A 269 -10.87 14.39 2.13
C PRO A 269 -10.55 15.10 0.81
N LEU A 270 -9.75 16.17 0.86
CA LEU A 270 -9.36 16.98 -0.31
C LEU A 270 -8.09 16.46 -1.01
N HIS A 271 -7.42 15.46 -0.44
CA HIS A 271 -6.18 14.93 -0.99
C HIS A 271 -6.48 13.75 -1.93
N HIS A 272 -5.89 13.77 -3.13
CA HIS A 272 -5.98 12.65 -4.07
C HIS A 272 -5.02 11.52 -3.69
N GLU A 273 -5.14 10.35 -4.35
CA GLU A 273 -4.34 9.14 -4.11
C GLU A 273 -2.84 9.44 -3.92
N GLY A 274 -2.17 10.02 -4.94
CA GLY A 274 -0.73 10.29 -4.82
C GLY A 274 -0.31 11.18 -3.65
N HIS A 275 -1.18 12.08 -3.17
CA HIS A 275 -0.90 12.85 -1.96
C HIS A 275 -0.99 11.97 -0.70
N LEU A 276 -2.02 11.13 -0.61
CA LEU A 276 -2.23 10.20 0.51
C LEU A 276 -1.10 9.15 0.57
N SER A 277 -0.72 8.60 -0.59
CA SER A 277 0.43 7.69 -0.74
C SER A 277 1.72 8.32 -0.24
N LEU A 278 1.97 9.60 -0.56
CA LEU A 278 3.17 10.31 -0.11
C LEU A 278 3.20 10.55 1.41
N LEU A 279 2.04 10.92 1.98
CA LEU A 279 1.89 11.07 3.43
C LEU A 279 2.08 9.73 4.15
N ARG A 280 1.50 8.64 3.62
CA ARG A 280 1.66 7.28 4.14
C ARG A 280 3.12 6.88 4.20
N THR A 281 3.83 6.88 3.06
CA THR A 281 5.23 6.46 2.96
C THR A 281 6.16 7.28 3.87
N SER A 282 5.86 8.58 4.04
CA SER A 282 6.61 9.44 4.96
C SER A 282 6.38 9.04 6.42
N LEU A 283 5.14 8.73 6.78
CA LEU A 283 4.75 8.39 8.15
C LEU A 283 5.27 7.01 8.56
N VAL A 284 5.12 5.99 7.71
CA VAL A 284 5.49 4.60 8.02
C VAL A 284 6.96 4.27 7.69
N SER A 285 7.79 5.28 7.42
CA SER A 285 9.20 5.06 7.07
C SER A 285 10.02 4.39 8.18
N ASN A 286 11.04 3.61 7.81
CA ASN A 286 11.94 2.94 8.76
C ASN A 286 12.61 3.93 9.74
N LYS A 287 12.79 5.20 9.34
CA LYS A 287 13.31 6.26 10.22
C LYS A 287 12.31 6.59 11.34
N THR A 288 11.04 6.73 10.99
CA THR A 288 9.97 6.99 11.97
C THR A 288 9.84 5.82 12.93
N GLN A 289 9.78 4.60 12.39
CA GLN A 289 9.66 3.39 13.19
C GLN A 289 10.88 3.17 14.10
N SER A 290 12.09 3.40 13.60
CA SER A 290 13.31 3.36 14.42
C SER A 290 13.25 4.34 15.58
N THR A 291 12.67 5.52 15.39
CA THR A 291 12.55 6.49 16.47
C THR A 291 11.54 6.03 17.52
N ILE A 292 10.40 5.46 17.09
CA ILE A 292 9.42 4.84 17.99
C ILE A 292 10.04 3.69 18.79
N CYS A 293 10.87 2.86 18.15
CA CYS A 293 11.60 1.77 18.79
C CYS A 293 12.51 2.27 19.92
N ASP A 294 13.24 3.38 19.68
CA ASP A 294 14.13 4.01 20.67
C ASP A 294 13.34 4.67 21.81
N GLU A 295 12.24 5.36 21.49
CA GLU A 295 11.35 5.99 22.49
C GLU A 295 10.67 4.98 23.41
N LEU A 296 10.31 3.80 22.89
CA LEU A 296 9.75 2.69 23.67
C LEU A 296 10.84 1.81 24.31
N CYS A 297 12.12 2.16 24.11
CA CYS A 297 13.28 1.41 24.61
C CYS A 297 13.23 -0.10 24.28
N MET A 298 12.65 -0.46 23.13
CA MET A 298 12.41 -1.85 22.69
C MET A 298 13.69 -2.68 22.63
N ARG A 299 14.85 -2.04 22.40
CA ARG A 299 16.16 -2.70 22.36
C ARG A 299 16.43 -3.55 23.59
N GLU A 300 15.97 -3.12 24.77
CA GLU A 300 16.26 -3.80 26.02
C GLU A 300 15.51 -5.14 26.15
N PHE A 301 14.40 -5.29 25.44
CA PHE A 301 13.53 -6.46 25.49
C PHE A 301 13.83 -7.51 24.41
N VAL A 302 14.74 -7.21 23.48
CA VAL A 302 15.20 -8.15 22.45
C VAL A 302 15.82 -9.39 23.12
N LEU A 303 15.37 -10.58 22.70
CA LEU A 303 15.85 -11.84 23.26
C LEU A 303 17.33 -12.06 22.90
N LYS A 304 18.04 -12.78 23.75
CA LYS A 304 19.45 -13.14 23.54
C LYS A 304 19.59 -14.66 23.36
N PRO A 305 20.57 -15.13 22.57
CA PRO A 305 20.96 -16.53 22.57
C PRO A 305 21.32 -17.01 23.99
N VAL A 306 20.82 -18.19 24.34
CA VAL A 306 21.21 -18.91 25.57
C VAL A 306 22.73 -19.05 25.54
N ASN A 307 23.43 -18.55 26.58
CA ASN A 307 24.90 -18.50 26.72
C ASN A 307 25.63 -17.22 26.24
N THR A 308 24.93 -16.12 25.97
CA THR A 308 25.60 -14.83 25.68
C THR A 308 25.32 -13.77 26.75
N ASN A 309 26.32 -13.51 27.61
CA ASN A 309 26.31 -12.37 28.55
C ASN A 309 26.63 -11.03 27.89
N HIS A 310 26.94 -11.02 26.60
CA HIS A 310 27.22 -9.80 25.86
C HIS A 310 26.01 -8.87 25.85
N LYS A 311 26.28 -7.56 26.01
CA LYS A 311 25.27 -6.52 25.75
C LYS A 311 24.88 -6.60 24.28
N ILE A 312 23.59 -6.49 23.99
CA ILE A 312 23.12 -6.39 22.61
C ILE A 312 23.74 -5.10 22.05
N GLY A 313 24.45 -5.25 20.93
CA GLY A 313 25.04 -4.12 20.22
C GLY A 313 23.98 -3.14 19.72
N GLU A 314 24.42 -2.07 19.09
CA GLU A 314 23.48 -1.14 18.46
C GLU A 314 22.67 -1.83 17.36
N LEU A 315 21.35 -1.67 17.40
CA LEU A 315 20.46 -2.20 16.38
C LEU A 315 20.52 -1.30 15.15
N ARG A 316 20.60 -1.90 13.96
CA ARG A 316 20.53 -1.12 12.72
C ARG A 316 19.14 -0.53 12.58
N LEU A 317 19.04 0.53 11.80
CA LEU A 317 17.78 1.24 11.54
C LEU A 317 16.66 0.31 11.04
N LYS A 318 16.99 -0.63 10.15
CA LYS A 318 16.03 -1.64 9.67
C LYS A 318 15.59 -2.58 10.80
N ASP A 319 16.53 -3.15 11.55
CA ASP A 319 16.20 -4.08 12.66
C ASP A 319 15.26 -3.44 13.70
N LYS A 320 15.37 -2.13 13.93
CA LYS A 320 14.48 -1.38 14.82
C LYS A 320 13.06 -1.23 14.25
N ALA A 321 12.93 -1.00 12.95
CA ALA A 321 11.63 -0.92 12.27
C ALA A 321 10.95 -2.30 12.28
N ASP A 322 11.68 -3.34 11.89
CA ASP A 322 11.20 -4.73 11.88
C ASP A 322 10.63 -5.17 13.26
N LEU A 323 11.23 -4.69 14.36
CA LEU A 323 10.72 -4.92 15.73
C LEU A 323 9.38 -4.24 16.00
N VAL A 324 9.20 -2.99 15.55
CA VAL A 324 7.95 -2.24 15.74
C VAL A 324 6.82 -2.92 14.97
N GLU A 325 7.06 -3.28 13.71
CA GLU A 325 6.11 -4.04 12.89
C GLU A 325 5.79 -5.40 13.53
N ALA A 326 6.79 -6.14 13.99
CA ALA A 326 6.56 -7.43 14.63
C ALA A 326 5.71 -7.34 15.90
N VAL A 327 5.87 -6.28 16.71
CA VAL A 327 5.03 -6.05 17.90
C VAL A 327 3.59 -5.71 17.50
N ILE A 328 3.39 -4.89 16.45
CA ILE A 328 2.06 -4.60 15.90
C ILE A 328 1.39 -5.89 15.39
N GLY A 329 2.13 -6.72 14.64
CA GLY A 329 1.66 -8.01 14.16
C GLY A 329 1.32 -8.97 15.30
N ALA A 330 2.14 -9.04 16.34
CA ALA A 330 1.87 -9.88 17.51
C ALA A 330 0.61 -9.42 18.26
N LEU A 331 0.42 -8.10 18.40
CA LEU A 331 -0.77 -7.55 19.02
C LEU A 331 -2.04 -7.85 18.21
N PHE A 332 -1.95 -7.75 16.88
CA PHE A 332 -3.04 -8.12 15.98
C PHE A 332 -3.43 -9.61 16.14
N VAL A 333 -2.45 -10.51 16.20
CA VAL A 333 -2.70 -11.96 16.39
C VAL A 333 -3.26 -12.29 17.77
N ASP A 334 -2.83 -11.59 18.82
CA ASP A 334 -3.28 -11.84 20.19
C ASP A 334 -4.67 -11.25 20.46
N ARG A 335 -4.84 -9.95 20.22
CA ARG A 335 -6.00 -9.14 20.64
C ARG A 335 -6.91 -8.68 19.50
N GLY A 336 -6.49 -8.83 18.25
CA GLY A 336 -7.28 -8.45 17.06
C GLY A 336 -7.11 -7.01 16.59
N TRP A 337 -7.94 -6.65 15.60
CA TRP A 337 -7.85 -5.40 14.84
C TRP A 337 -7.91 -4.12 15.70
N ILE A 338 -8.85 -4.02 16.64
CA ILE A 338 -9.13 -2.79 17.40
C ILE A 338 -7.90 -2.37 18.23
N TYR A 339 -7.23 -3.32 18.87
CA TYR A 339 -6.05 -3.06 19.69
C TYR A 339 -4.86 -2.65 18.82
N ALA A 340 -4.63 -3.34 17.71
CA ALA A 340 -3.56 -3.00 16.76
C ALA A 340 -3.78 -1.61 16.15
N GLN A 341 -5.02 -1.30 15.74
CA GLN A 341 -5.41 0.01 15.23
C GLN A 341 -5.13 1.10 16.26
N THR A 342 -5.52 0.89 17.52
CA THR A 342 -5.32 1.89 18.57
C THR A 342 -3.85 2.12 18.87
N LEU A 343 -3.05 1.05 18.96
CA LEU A 343 -1.60 1.17 19.17
C LEU A 343 -0.96 2.00 18.05
N VAL A 344 -1.26 1.68 16.78
CA VAL A 344 -0.74 2.45 15.63
C VAL A 344 -1.21 3.90 15.68
N ARG A 345 -2.47 4.15 16.04
CA ARG A 345 -3.01 5.51 16.15
C ARG A 345 -2.22 6.35 17.16
N VAL A 346 -1.90 5.79 18.32
CA VAL A 346 -1.12 6.46 19.37
C VAL A 346 0.34 6.63 18.96
N LEU A 347 0.94 5.60 18.36
CA LEU A 347 2.36 5.59 18.01
C LEU A 347 2.72 6.30 16.72
N PHE A 348 1.81 6.56 15.79
CA PHE A 348 2.17 7.18 14.51
C PHE A 348 1.49 8.53 14.31
N LEU A 349 0.18 8.64 14.54
CA LEU A 349 -0.59 9.80 14.08
C LEU A 349 -0.21 11.15 14.70
N PRO A 350 0.20 11.26 15.98
CA PRO A 350 0.67 12.53 16.53
C PRO A 350 1.87 13.11 15.76
N ARG A 351 2.69 12.24 15.14
CA ARG A 351 3.85 12.64 14.34
C ARG A 351 3.46 13.22 12.99
N LEU A 352 2.24 12.95 12.50
CA LEU A 352 1.78 13.43 11.19
C LEU A 352 1.78 14.96 11.09
N LYS A 353 1.33 15.66 12.16
CA LYS A 353 1.35 17.13 12.21
C LYS A 353 2.76 17.67 11.98
N TYR A 354 3.74 17.06 12.63
CA TYR A 354 5.15 17.42 12.51
C TYR A 354 5.70 17.17 11.09
N PHE A 355 5.34 16.05 10.47
CA PHE A 355 5.74 15.72 9.10
C PHE A 355 5.22 16.73 8.08
N ILE A 356 3.96 17.14 8.21
CA ILE A 356 3.33 18.13 7.34
C ILE A 356 4.03 19.49 7.51
N GLU A 357 4.22 19.95 8.76
CA GLU A 357 4.85 21.25 9.04
C GLU A 357 6.33 21.31 8.60
N SER A 358 7.05 20.19 8.69
CA SER A 358 8.45 20.10 8.29
C SER A 358 8.68 19.92 6.78
N ASN A 359 7.62 19.75 5.98
CA ASN A 359 7.70 19.48 4.53
C ASN A 359 8.62 18.30 4.17
N ARG A 360 8.77 17.32 5.07
CA ARG A 360 9.67 16.16 4.88
C ARG A 360 9.16 15.13 3.87
N TRP A 361 7.93 15.30 3.37
CA TRP A 361 7.31 14.47 2.36
C TRP A 361 7.88 14.66 0.95
N ASN A 362 8.58 15.76 0.67
CA ASN A 362 9.22 16.01 -0.62
C ASN A 362 10.73 15.81 -0.48
N ASP A 363 11.25 14.72 -1.06
CA ASP A 363 12.68 14.48 -1.02
C ASP A 363 13.44 15.59 -1.77
N PRO A 364 14.66 15.98 -1.31
CA PRO A 364 15.43 17.05 -1.92
C PRO A 364 15.67 16.87 -3.44
N LYS A 365 15.75 15.63 -3.93
CA LYS A 365 15.99 15.33 -5.35
C LYS A 365 14.73 15.59 -6.18
N SER A 366 13.57 15.07 -5.77
CA SER A 366 12.28 15.36 -6.41
C SER A 366 11.92 16.83 -6.32
N ARG A 367 12.20 17.49 -5.18
CA ARG A 367 11.98 18.93 -5.04
C ARG A 367 12.84 19.73 -6.02
N LEU A 368 14.13 19.39 -6.18
CA LEU A 368 15.00 20.04 -7.15
C LEU A 368 14.52 19.79 -8.57
N GLN A 369 14.12 18.56 -8.89
CA GLN A 369 13.52 18.21 -10.18
C GLN A 369 12.29 19.05 -10.47
N GLN A 370 11.33 19.13 -9.54
CA GLN A 370 10.14 19.96 -9.70
C GLN A 370 10.48 21.44 -9.91
N MET A 371 11.48 21.98 -9.21
CA MET A 371 11.95 23.35 -9.41
C MET A 371 12.57 23.55 -10.80
N CYS A 372 13.42 22.65 -11.25
CA CYS A 372 13.97 22.68 -12.61
C CYS A 372 12.85 22.64 -13.67
N LEU A 373 11.81 21.84 -13.46
CA LEU A 373 10.66 21.75 -14.36
C LEU A 373 9.83 23.05 -14.43
N THR A 374 9.90 23.94 -13.42
CA THR A 374 9.25 25.26 -13.49
C THR A 374 10.00 26.25 -14.38
N LEU A 375 11.29 26.03 -14.64
CA LEU A 375 12.12 26.88 -15.51
C LEU A 375 12.00 26.49 -17.01
N ARG A 376 11.00 25.69 -17.37
CA ARG A 376 10.74 25.32 -18.76
C ARG A 376 10.36 26.55 -19.58
N HIS A 377 10.95 26.66 -20.76
CA HIS A 377 10.46 27.53 -21.82
C HIS A 377 9.32 26.81 -22.56
N ALA A 378 8.27 27.53 -22.94
CA ALA A 378 7.07 26.97 -23.56
C ALA A 378 7.35 26.24 -24.90
N ASP A 379 8.47 26.53 -25.56
CA ASP A 379 8.84 26.02 -26.88
C ASP A 379 9.78 24.79 -26.86
N SER A 380 10.30 24.36 -25.71
CA SER A 380 11.19 23.20 -25.63
C SER A 380 10.39 21.89 -25.56
N ARG A 381 10.56 21.01 -26.56
CA ARG A 381 9.87 19.70 -26.61
C ARG A 381 10.21 18.80 -25.41
N ASP A 382 11.45 18.88 -24.90
CA ASP A 382 11.92 18.10 -23.76
C ASP A 382 12.27 19.00 -22.56
N PRO A 383 11.84 18.65 -21.33
CA PRO A 383 12.29 19.34 -20.13
C PRO A 383 13.76 19.11 -19.84
N ASP A 384 14.47 20.19 -19.51
CA ASP A 384 15.77 20.09 -18.85
C ASP A 384 15.61 19.44 -17.47
N MET A 385 16.37 18.38 -17.21
CA MET A 385 16.33 17.62 -15.96
C MET A 385 17.68 17.73 -15.23
N PRO A 386 17.69 17.72 -13.88
CA PRO A 386 18.94 17.73 -13.12
C PRO A 386 19.70 16.41 -13.30
N GLU A 387 20.94 16.49 -13.77
CA GLU A 387 21.85 15.36 -13.96
C GLU A 387 22.74 15.18 -12.72
N TYR A 388 22.89 13.95 -12.24
CA TYR A 388 23.78 13.62 -11.12
C TYR A 388 24.98 12.83 -11.62
N LYS A 389 26.19 13.32 -11.37
CA LYS A 389 27.45 12.66 -11.77
C LYS A 389 28.30 12.34 -10.55
N VAL A 390 28.73 11.09 -10.43
CA VAL A 390 29.69 10.67 -9.39
C VAL A 390 31.05 11.24 -9.76
N LEU A 391 31.61 12.08 -8.89
CA LEU A 391 32.94 12.66 -9.08
C LEU A 391 34.02 11.75 -8.50
N GLN A 392 33.75 11.14 -7.35
CA GLN A 392 34.73 10.36 -6.63
C GLN A 392 34.07 9.28 -5.77
N SER A 393 34.75 8.14 -5.62
CA SER A 393 34.43 7.07 -4.68
C SER A 393 35.71 6.75 -3.89
N GLN A 394 35.70 7.03 -2.58
CA GLN A 394 36.84 6.77 -1.69
C GLN A 394 36.44 5.79 -0.58
N GLY A 395 37.40 5.06 0.00
CA GLY A 395 37.18 4.17 1.15
C GLY A 395 37.08 2.68 0.81
N SER A 396 37.11 1.85 1.86
CA SER A 396 36.98 0.40 1.74
C SER A 396 35.59 -0.01 1.25
N THR A 397 35.42 -1.21 0.69
CA THR A 397 34.13 -1.69 0.16
C THR A 397 32.96 -1.53 1.13
N ASN A 398 33.20 -1.67 2.44
CA ASN A 398 32.15 -1.57 3.48
C ASN A 398 31.99 -0.15 4.08
N SER A 399 32.85 0.80 3.71
CA SER A 399 32.83 2.18 4.22
C SER A 399 33.09 3.20 3.10
N ARG A 400 32.53 2.94 1.91
CA ARG A 400 32.70 3.84 0.77
C ARG A 400 32.00 5.17 1.02
N VAL A 401 32.69 6.24 0.67
CA VAL A 401 32.15 7.60 0.64
C VAL A 401 32.09 8.04 -0.81
N TYR A 402 30.88 8.26 -1.29
CA TYR A 402 30.60 8.76 -2.63
C TYR A 402 30.50 10.27 -2.62
N THR A 403 31.17 10.91 -3.57
CA THR A 403 31.04 12.34 -3.85
C THR A 403 30.31 12.52 -5.17
N VAL A 404 29.17 13.19 -5.15
CA VAL A 404 28.28 13.36 -6.30
C VAL A 404 27.99 14.84 -6.52
N ALA A 405 28.11 15.30 -7.77
CA ALA A 405 27.70 16.64 -8.15
C ALA A 405 26.40 16.62 -8.95
N VAL A 406 25.58 17.65 -8.76
CA VAL A 406 24.35 17.89 -9.51
C VAL A 406 24.57 19.01 -10.52
N TYR A 407 24.16 18.75 -11.76
CA TYR A 407 24.27 19.64 -12.90
C TYR A 407 22.89 19.96 -13.44
N PHE A 408 22.69 21.19 -13.89
CA PHE A 408 21.49 21.61 -14.60
C PHE A 408 21.90 22.52 -15.76
N ARG A 409 21.43 22.25 -16.97
CA ARG A 409 21.88 22.95 -18.20
C ARG A 409 23.40 23.03 -18.32
N LYS A 410 24.08 21.90 -18.06
CA LYS A 410 25.54 21.75 -18.02
C LYS A 410 26.28 22.61 -16.96
N LYS A 411 25.57 23.39 -16.13
CA LYS A 411 26.14 24.14 -15.00
C LYS A 411 26.11 23.29 -13.74
N ARG A 412 27.25 23.18 -13.04
CA ARG A 412 27.31 22.50 -11.73
C ARG A 412 26.63 23.37 -10.68
N LEU A 413 25.57 22.86 -10.06
CA LEU A 413 24.83 23.57 -9.01
C LEU A 413 25.45 23.34 -7.62
N ALA A 414 25.75 22.08 -7.28
CA ALA A 414 26.28 21.70 -5.97
C ALA A 414 26.94 20.31 -5.97
N GLU A 415 27.62 20.00 -4.86
CA GLU A 415 28.27 18.71 -4.58
C GLU A 415 27.86 18.19 -3.20
N GLY A 416 27.49 16.91 -3.12
CA GLY A 416 27.12 16.19 -1.92
C GLY A 416 28.00 14.97 -1.68
N ARG A 417 28.08 14.54 -0.41
CA ARG A 417 28.81 13.34 0.00
C ARG A 417 27.89 12.44 0.80
N GLY A 418 28.05 11.12 0.68
CA GLY A 418 27.22 10.15 1.39
C GLY A 418 27.84 8.74 1.38
N GLY A 419 27.34 7.87 2.26
CA GLY A 419 27.77 6.46 2.32
C GLY A 419 27.24 5.63 1.15
N THR A 420 26.17 6.10 0.52
CA THR A 420 25.64 5.56 -0.74
C THR A 420 25.54 6.65 -1.81
N ILE A 421 25.51 6.25 -3.08
CA ILE A 421 25.29 7.16 -4.20
C ILE A 421 23.98 7.94 -4.02
N HIS A 422 22.92 7.27 -3.55
CA HIS A 422 21.63 7.90 -3.32
C HIS A 422 21.69 8.99 -2.24
N GLU A 423 22.33 8.72 -1.10
CA GLU A 423 22.52 9.73 -0.04
C GLU A 423 23.36 10.92 -0.53
N ALA A 424 24.42 10.66 -1.28
CA ALA A 424 25.26 11.71 -1.85
C ALA A 424 24.47 12.59 -2.85
N GLN A 425 23.60 11.99 -3.69
CA GLN A 425 22.69 12.71 -4.58
C GLN A 425 21.71 13.59 -3.79
N MET A 426 21.13 13.06 -2.73
CA MET A 426 20.18 13.76 -1.88
C MET A 426 20.83 14.97 -1.19
N GLU A 427 22.05 14.82 -0.70
CA GLU A 427 22.82 15.92 -0.09
C GLU A 427 23.23 16.97 -1.13
N ALA A 428 23.63 16.55 -2.33
CA ALA A 428 23.93 17.47 -3.44
C ALA A 428 22.69 18.30 -3.81
N ALA A 429 21.53 17.65 -3.91
CA ALA A 429 20.26 18.31 -4.18
C ALA A 429 19.87 19.28 -3.06
N ARG A 430 20.05 18.89 -1.80
CA ARG A 430 19.79 19.75 -0.63
C ARG A 430 20.64 21.03 -0.66
N LYS A 431 21.93 20.89 -0.98
CA LYS A 431 22.83 22.04 -1.12
C LYS A 431 22.45 22.92 -2.32
N ALA A 432 22.09 22.34 -3.46
CA ALA A 432 21.58 23.11 -4.61
C ALA A 432 20.31 23.91 -4.24
N LEU A 433 19.37 23.28 -3.53
CA LEU A 433 18.15 23.94 -3.04
C LEU A 433 18.43 25.06 -2.01
N SER A 434 19.48 24.95 -1.20
CA SER A 434 19.87 26.03 -0.28
C SER A 434 20.37 27.28 -1.01
N LYS A 435 20.97 27.12 -2.19
CA LYS A 435 21.40 28.22 -3.07
C LYS A 435 20.30 28.66 -4.04
N SER A 436 19.05 28.27 -3.79
CA SER A 436 17.95 28.49 -4.74
C SER A 436 17.73 29.95 -5.12
N ASP A 437 18.08 30.92 -4.28
CA ASP A 437 17.95 32.34 -4.58
C ASP A 437 18.87 32.79 -5.74
N GLU A 438 20.00 32.10 -5.96
CA GLU A 438 20.97 32.40 -7.02
C GLU A 438 20.58 31.77 -8.37
N TYR A 439 19.86 30.64 -8.33
CA TYR A 439 19.55 29.83 -9.53
C TYR A 439 18.06 29.83 -9.92
N PHE A 440 17.15 30.20 -9.02
CA PHE A 440 15.69 30.12 -9.20
C PHE A 440 14.95 31.38 -8.66
N PRO A 441 15.13 32.57 -9.27
CA PRO A 441 14.66 33.85 -8.72
C PRO A 441 13.12 34.01 -8.65
N HIS A 442 12.36 33.23 -9.42
CA HIS A 442 10.89 33.37 -9.51
C HIS A 442 10.11 32.60 -8.43
N ILE A 443 10.78 31.80 -7.60
CA ILE A 443 10.13 30.98 -6.58
C ILE A 443 10.32 31.65 -5.21
N LYS A 444 9.33 32.43 -4.78
CA LYS A 444 9.28 32.97 -3.41
C LYS A 444 9.29 31.79 -2.43
N LYS A 445 10.25 31.75 -1.50
CA LYS A 445 10.25 30.79 -0.39
C LYS A 445 8.90 30.88 0.33
N PRO A 446 8.22 29.76 0.63
CA PRO A 446 7.15 29.80 1.61
C PRO A 446 7.76 30.37 2.90
N ALA A 447 7.11 31.39 3.48
CA ALA A 447 7.62 32.08 4.66
C ALA A 447 8.03 31.05 5.71
N ASN A 448 9.33 31.04 6.06
CA ASN A 448 9.86 30.18 7.11
C ASN A 448 9.09 30.51 8.40
N LYS A 449 8.14 29.67 8.80
CA LYS A 449 7.66 29.68 10.19
C LYS A 449 8.86 29.34 11.10
N PRO A 450 8.93 29.92 12.31
CA PRO A 450 10.12 29.96 13.17
C PRO A 450 10.67 28.59 13.60
N TYR A 451 9.95 27.50 13.36
CA TYR A 451 10.32 26.16 13.80
C TYR A 451 11.57 25.59 13.14
N ARG A 452 12.05 26.13 12.00
CA ARG A 452 13.27 25.64 11.34
C ARG A 452 14.54 25.77 12.18
N ARG A 453 14.60 26.72 13.13
CA ARG A 453 15.75 26.92 14.03
C ARG A 453 15.80 25.91 15.18
N LEU A 454 14.64 25.49 15.72
CA LEU A 454 14.57 24.50 16.81
C LEU A 454 15.09 23.12 16.42
N PHE A 455 15.17 22.81 15.11
CA PHE A 455 15.48 21.47 14.61
C PHE A 455 16.92 21.25 14.15
N ASN A 456 17.71 22.32 13.95
CA ASN A 456 19.12 22.19 13.60
C ASN A 456 20.02 21.99 14.85
N GLU A 457 19.48 22.24 16.05
CA GLU A 457 20.26 22.29 17.29
C GLU A 457 20.04 21.09 18.21
N ASN A 458 19.12 20.16 17.90
CA ASN A 458 18.88 18.96 18.73
C ASN A 458 18.51 17.72 17.88
N PRO A 459 19.34 16.65 17.85
CA PRO A 459 19.07 15.43 17.08
C PRO A 459 18.04 14.48 17.74
N ARG A 460 17.37 14.87 18.83
CA ARG A 460 16.24 14.10 19.37
C ARG A 460 15.04 14.28 18.44
N PHE A 461 14.78 13.25 17.65
CA PHE A 461 13.99 13.28 16.41
C PHE A 461 12.51 13.70 16.54
N PHE A 462 11.94 13.74 17.74
CA PHE A 462 10.63 14.28 18.06
C PHE A 462 10.66 14.82 19.51
N PRO A 463 9.79 15.77 19.90
CA PRO A 463 9.64 16.07 21.33
C PRO A 463 9.26 14.78 22.06
N PRO A 464 9.85 14.49 23.25
CA PRO A 464 9.55 13.29 23.99
C PRO A 464 8.03 13.20 24.21
N PHE A 465 7.47 12.05 23.84
CA PHE A 465 6.05 11.80 23.98
C PHE A 465 5.68 11.85 25.47
N PRO A 466 4.75 12.71 25.92
CA PRO A 466 4.19 12.53 27.25
C PRO A 466 3.36 11.25 27.18
N LEU A 467 3.86 10.18 27.81
CA LEU A 467 3.10 8.98 28.12
C LEU A 467 1.94 9.38 29.03
N ARG A 468 0.83 9.86 28.46
CA ARG A 468 -0.48 9.92 29.13
C ARG A 468 -1.55 9.31 28.22
N PRO A 469 -1.55 7.97 28.07
CA PRO A 469 -2.55 7.25 27.30
C PRO A 469 -3.93 7.16 27.99
N GLU A 470 -4.08 7.65 29.23
CA GLU A 470 -5.36 7.63 29.97
C GLU A 470 -6.52 8.26 29.17
N ALA A 471 -6.26 9.32 28.41
CA ALA A 471 -7.27 9.95 27.55
C ALA A 471 -7.62 9.12 26.29
N ALA A 472 -6.67 8.35 25.75
CA ALA A 472 -6.90 7.47 24.60
C ALA A 472 -7.60 6.16 25.01
N LEU A 473 -7.35 5.68 26.24
CA LEU A 473 -8.00 4.51 26.82
C LEU A 473 -9.44 4.79 27.26
N GLN A 474 -9.78 6.01 27.67
CA GLN A 474 -11.19 6.41 27.88
C GLN A 474 -12.00 6.35 26.57
N GLN A 475 -11.38 6.68 25.42
CA GLN A 475 -12.02 6.50 24.11
C GLN A 475 -12.25 5.02 23.76
N LEU A 476 -11.30 4.14 24.12
CA LEU A 476 -11.43 2.68 23.95
C LEU A 476 -12.63 2.09 24.73
N GLY A 477 -12.88 2.58 25.95
CA GLY A 477 -14.04 2.16 26.75
C GLY A 477 -15.38 2.52 26.08
N SER A 478 -15.47 3.73 25.51
CA SER A 478 -16.69 4.20 24.84
C SER A 478 -16.95 3.53 23.48
N GLU A 479 -15.91 3.28 22.67
CA GLU A 479 -16.08 2.64 21.35
C GLU A 479 -16.33 1.13 21.47
N ALA A 480 -15.73 0.45 22.45
CA ALA A 480 -16.00 -0.97 22.72
C ALA A 480 -17.41 -1.22 23.30
N LEU A 481 -17.98 -0.25 24.02
CA LEU A 481 -19.37 -0.30 24.52
C LEU A 481 -20.41 -0.04 23.42
N LEU A 482 -20.08 0.75 22.39
CA LEU A 482 -20.96 0.98 21.24
C LEU A 482 -21.06 -0.23 20.28
N GLN A 483 -20.12 -1.18 20.35
CA GLN A 483 -20.14 -2.40 19.52
C GLN A 483 -20.54 -3.68 20.28
N ARG A 484 -20.62 -3.65 21.62
CA ARG A 484 -21.32 -4.69 22.38
C ARG A 484 -22.81 -4.41 22.30
N GLY A 485 -23.46 -5.01 21.31
CA GLY A 485 -24.91 -4.96 21.15
C GLY A 485 -25.63 -5.19 22.47
N THR A 486 -26.57 -4.29 22.78
CA THR A 486 -27.65 -4.58 23.71
C THR A 486 -28.30 -5.91 23.32
N PRO A 487 -28.45 -6.88 24.24
CA PRO A 487 -29.22 -8.07 23.94
C PRO A 487 -30.68 -7.65 23.79
N LEU A 488 -31.17 -7.60 22.55
CA LEU A 488 -32.59 -7.49 22.28
C LEU A 488 -33.26 -8.82 22.70
N PRO A 489 -34.35 -8.77 23.46
CA PRO A 489 -34.99 -9.98 23.99
C PRO A 489 -35.62 -10.80 22.86
N LEU A 490 -35.42 -12.12 22.95
CA LEU A 490 -36.11 -13.14 22.16
C LEU A 490 -37.62 -12.93 22.19
N MET A 491 -38.24 -12.55 21.07
CA MET A 491 -39.67 -12.75 20.83
C MET A 491 -39.97 -13.18 19.38
N SER A 492 -40.41 -14.43 19.30
CA SER A 492 -41.34 -15.08 18.35
C SER A 492 -41.46 -14.59 16.90
N ASN A 493 -41.24 -15.55 15.99
CA ASN A 493 -41.63 -15.55 14.58
C ASN A 493 -43.06 -15.05 14.34
N SER A 494 -43.21 -13.94 13.61
CA SER A 494 -44.34 -13.66 12.71
C SER A 494 -44.02 -12.42 11.88
N ILE A 495 -43.94 -12.58 10.56
CA ILE A 495 -43.69 -11.51 9.59
C ILE A 495 -45.06 -10.84 9.28
N PRO A 496 -45.25 -9.53 9.52
CA PRO A 496 -46.43 -8.82 9.00
C PRO A 496 -46.14 -8.29 7.58
N PRO A 497 -47.16 -8.21 6.71
CA PRO A 497 -46.99 -7.75 5.32
C PRO A 497 -46.80 -6.22 5.24
N PRO A 498 -46.20 -5.70 4.15
CA PRO A 498 -45.94 -4.28 3.98
C PRO A 498 -47.24 -3.49 3.66
N PRO A 499 -47.36 -2.23 4.13
CA PRO A 499 -48.53 -1.39 3.87
C PRO A 499 -48.55 -0.80 2.45
N PRO A 500 -49.73 -0.46 1.91
CA PRO A 500 -49.89 -0.01 0.53
C PRO A 500 -49.65 1.51 0.34
N GLY A 501 -48.84 1.84 -0.66
CA GLY A 501 -49.00 2.93 -1.63
C GLY A 501 -48.87 4.40 -1.18
N SER A 502 -47.92 5.13 -1.78
CA SER A 502 -48.21 6.25 -2.71
C SER A 502 -46.93 7.04 -3.10
N PHE A 503 -46.46 6.91 -4.35
CA PHE A 503 -45.67 7.93 -5.04
C PHE A 503 -46.07 7.94 -6.52
N PRO A 504 -46.45 9.09 -7.11
CA PRO A 504 -46.78 9.22 -8.53
C PRO A 504 -45.55 9.62 -9.38
N PHE A 505 -45.68 9.43 -10.69
CA PHE A 505 -44.76 9.73 -11.81
C PHE A 505 -43.62 8.70 -11.99
N GLY A 506 -43.57 7.84 -13.02
CA GLY A 506 -44.17 7.87 -14.34
C GLY A 506 -43.09 8.09 -15.40
N CYS A 507 -42.43 7.02 -15.86
CA CYS A 507 -41.78 6.91 -17.17
C CYS A 507 -41.40 5.44 -17.43
N ALA A 508 -42.01 4.86 -18.46
CA ALA A 508 -41.86 3.47 -18.87
C ALA A 508 -40.53 3.21 -19.63
N PRO A 509 -39.95 1.99 -19.54
CA PRO A 509 -38.89 1.55 -20.44
C PRO A 509 -39.48 1.02 -21.77
N PRO A 510 -38.80 1.19 -22.91
CA PRO A 510 -39.29 0.65 -24.18
C PRO A 510 -39.11 -0.87 -24.24
N ARG A 511 -40.17 -1.55 -24.69
CA ARG A 511 -40.20 -2.97 -25.05
C ARG A 511 -39.33 -3.21 -26.29
N PHE A 512 -38.43 -4.19 -26.25
CA PHE A 512 -37.91 -4.84 -27.45
C PHE A 512 -38.13 -6.35 -27.37
N PHE A 513 -38.48 -6.89 -28.54
CA PHE A 513 -39.05 -8.20 -28.79
C PHE A 513 -38.10 -9.36 -28.49
N SER A 514 -38.67 -10.45 -28.00
CA SER A 514 -38.09 -11.78 -27.82
C SER A 514 -37.89 -12.52 -29.16
N ALA A 515 -36.78 -13.25 -29.29
CA ALA A 515 -36.64 -14.41 -30.18
C ALA A 515 -36.00 -15.59 -29.39
N PRO A 516 -36.39 -16.85 -29.64
CA PRO A 516 -36.11 -17.99 -28.77
C PRO A 516 -34.75 -18.67 -29.04
N PRO A 517 -34.23 -19.50 -28.10
CA PRO A 517 -32.94 -20.18 -28.25
C PRO A 517 -33.07 -21.50 -29.04
N PRO A 518 -32.02 -21.95 -29.75
CA PRO A 518 -32.00 -23.30 -30.30
C PRO A 518 -31.60 -24.33 -29.23
N THR A 519 -32.41 -25.38 -29.18
CA THR A 519 -32.27 -26.61 -28.38
C THR A 519 -31.08 -27.46 -28.84
N GLY A 520 -30.27 -27.93 -27.89
CA GLY A 520 -29.25 -28.96 -28.10
C GLY A 520 -29.15 -29.89 -26.90
N HIS A 521 -29.80 -31.06 -26.99
CA HIS A 521 -29.69 -32.17 -26.05
C HIS A 521 -28.29 -32.78 -26.06
N PHE A 522 -27.67 -32.98 -24.90
CA PHE A 522 -26.77 -34.11 -24.65
C PHE A 522 -26.75 -34.46 -23.14
N GLN A 523 -27.20 -35.67 -22.82
CA GLN A 523 -27.13 -36.27 -21.48
C GLN A 523 -25.74 -36.90 -21.21
N PRO A 524 -25.32 -37.03 -19.94
CA PRO A 524 -23.97 -37.47 -19.56
C PRO A 524 -23.86 -39.00 -19.42
N ARG A 525 -22.68 -39.56 -19.69
CA ARG A 525 -22.29 -40.91 -19.25
C ARG A 525 -21.30 -40.81 -18.09
N MET A 526 -21.64 -41.42 -16.96
CA MET A 526 -20.74 -41.73 -15.85
C MET A 526 -20.16 -43.14 -16.01
N THR A 527 -18.88 -43.33 -15.69
CA THR A 527 -18.33 -44.56 -15.08
C THR A 527 -17.12 -44.21 -14.17
N PRO A 528 -16.78 -45.07 -13.18
CA PRO A 528 -16.13 -44.65 -11.94
C PRO A 528 -14.68 -45.15 -11.76
N GLY A 529 -13.95 -44.45 -10.88
CA GLY A 529 -12.93 -45.03 -10.00
C GLY A 529 -11.47 -44.88 -10.42
N LEU A 530 -10.68 -44.13 -9.65
CA LEU A 530 -9.41 -44.56 -9.04
C LEU A 530 -8.80 -43.47 -8.15
N ASN A 531 -8.29 -43.90 -6.99
CA ASN A 531 -7.65 -43.14 -5.92
C ASN A 531 -6.34 -42.45 -6.34
N TYR A 532 -6.00 -41.35 -5.64
CA TYR A 532 -4.68 -40.87 -5.13
C TYR A 532 -4.58 -39.32 -5.15
N PRO A 533 -3.57 -38.72 -4.48
CA PRO A 533 -3.62 -37.96 -3.22
C PRO A 533 -3.96 -36.46 -3.39
N LEU A 534 -4.14 -35.75 -2.26
CA LEU A 534 -4.43 -34.31 -2.16
C LEU A 534 -3.63 -33.45 -3.16
N PRO A 535 -4.27 -32.61 -4.01
CA PRO A 535 -3.54 -31.74 -4.91
C PRO A 535 -3.15 -30.42 -4.25
N MET A 536 -1.90 -30.04 -4.52
CA MET A 536 -1.30 -28.73 -4.33
C MET A 536 -2.19 -27.61 -4.92
N LEU A 537 -2.18 -26.43 -4.28
CA LEU A 537 -2.76 -25.19 -4.82
C LEU A 537 -2.27 -24.97 -6.27
N PRO A 538 -3.15 -24.87 -7.28
CA PRO A 538 -2.70 -24.59 -8.63
C PRO A 538 -2.52 -23.08 -8.81
N VAL A 539 -1.32 -22.58 -8.53
CA VAL A 539 -0.85 -21.35 -9.18
C VAL A 539 -0.55 -21.75 -10.63
N ARG A 540 -1.44 -21.38 -11.57
CA ARG A 540 -1.14 -21.50 -13.00
C ARG A 540 -0.01 -20.53 -13.34
N ILE A 541 1.23 -21.01 -13.29
CA ILE A 541 2.31 -20.48 -14.12
C ILE A 541 1.96 -20.95 -15.53
N ILE A 542 1.55 -20.02 -16.38
CA ILE A 542 1.44 -20.29 -17.82
C ILE A 542 2.89 -20.27 -18.33
N GLU A 543 3.44 -21.45 -18.59
CA GLU A 543 4.63 -21.59 -19.43
C GLU A 543 4.24 -21.19 -20.86
N ASP A 544 5.08 -20.36 -21.47
CA ASP A 544 4.95 -19.88 -22.83
C ASP A 544 4.90 -21.06 -23.82
N SER A 545 3.79 -21.19 -24.53
CA SER A 545 3.74 -21.93 -25.78
C SER A 545 4.48 -21.13 -26.85
N ALA A 546 5.62 -21.66 -27.28
CA ALA A 546 6.40 -21.17 -28.42
C ALA A 546 5.52 -21.02 -29.68
N PRO A 547 5.74 -19.97 -30.51
CA PRO A 547 5.03 -19.85 -31.78
C PRO A 547 5.55 -20.88 -32.78
N THR A 548 4.62 -21.60 -33.39
CA THR A 548 4.81 -22.50 -34.52
C THR A 548 5.48 -21.76 -35.68
N GLN A 549 6.55 -22.38 -36.19
CA GLN A 549 7.33 -21.94 -37.34
C GLN A 549 6.47 -21.91 -38.60
N HIS A 550 6.39 -20.74 -39.25
CA HIS A 550 6.11 -20.66 -40.67
C HIS A 550 7.44 -20.86 -41.42
N GLU A 551 7.49 -21.89 -42.27
CA GLU A 551 8.60 -22.18 -43.16
C GLU A 551 8.85 -20.98 -44.11
N ILE A 552 10.07 -20.45 -44.06
CA ILE A 552 10.64 -19.53 -45.05
C ILE A 552 11.73 -20.33 -45.77
N PRO A 553 11.74 -20.41 -47.12
CA PRO A 553 12.76 -21.16 -47.84
C PRO A 553 14.13 -20.46 -47.74
N PRO A 554 15.24 -21.21 -47.76
CA PRO A 554 16.57 -20.65 -47.60
C PRO A 554 17.01 -19.80 -48.81
N PRO A 555 17.83 -18.76 -48.60
CA PRO A 555 18.36 -17.92 -49.68
C PRO A 555 19.45 -18.66 -50.49
N PRO A 556 19.70 -18.26 -51.76
CA PRO A 556 20.72 -18.88 -52.60
C PRO A 556 22.13 -18.51 -52.14
N PRO A 557 23.16 -19.35 -52.44
CA PRO A 557 24.54 -19.07 -52.07
C PRO A 557 25.12 -17.91 -52.91
N PRO A 558 26.06 -17.12 -52.34
CA PRO A 558 26.75 -16.06 -53.07
C PRO A 558 27.80 -16.63 -54.05
N PRO A 559 28.16 -15.89 -55.12
CA PRO A 559 29.12 -16.34 -56.12
C PRO A 559 30.57 -16.27 -55.61
N LEU A 560 31.39 -17.20 -56.10
CA LEU A 560 32.85 -17.24 -55.96
C LEU A 560 33.48 -16.15 -56.83
N GLU A 561 34.19 -15.21 -56.23
CA GLU A 561 35.15 -14.35 -56.91
C GLU A 561 36.51 -14.41 -56.18
N ASP A 562 37.48 -14.92 -56.95
CA ASP A 562 38.90 -14.63 -57.05
C ASP A 562 39.84 -14.66 -55.83
N MET A 563 40.76 -15.61 -55.94
CA MET A 563 42.01 -15.78 -55.20
C MET A 563 42.95 -14.59 -55.42
N GLU A 564 43.50 -14.02 -54.35
CA GLU A 564 44.82 -13.38 -54.39
C GLU A 564 45.65 -13.69 -53.12
N VAL A 565 46.59 -14.60 -53.31
CA VAL A 565 48.01 -14.62 -52.88
C VAL A 565 48.37 -14.24 -51.44
N ILE A 566 48.84 -15.27 -50.72
CA ILE A 566 49.55 -15.26 -49.43
C ILE A 566 50.99 -14.72 -49.61
N PRO A 567 51.53 -13.91 -48.68
CA PRO A 567 52.98 -13.85 -48.44
C PRO A 567 53.38 -14.65 -47.19
N GLU A 568 54.44 -15.46 -47.36
CA GLU A 568 55.09 -16.33 -46.37
C GLU A 568 55.70 -15.61 -45.15
N PRO A 569 55.97 -16.32 -44.04
CA PRO A 569 56.36 -15.74 -42.76
C PRO A 569 57.89 -15.51 -42.63
N PRO A 570 58.36 -14.57 -41.79
CA PRO A 570 59.76 -14.51 -41.41
C PRO A 570 60.08 -15.49 -40.25
N PRO A 571 61.33 -15.99 -40.17
CA PRO A 571 61.69 -17.09 -39.31
C PRO A 571 61.94 -16.68 -37.85
N SER A 572 61.85 -17.69 -37.00
CA SER A 572 62.06 -17.66 -35.55
C SER A 572 63.41 -17.12 -35.10
N SER A 573 63.37 -16.13 -34.19
CA SER A 573 64.24 -15.99 -33.01
C SER A 573 63.66 -14.96 -32.06
#